data_AF-A0A6L4ZJR9-F1
#
_entry.id   AF-A0A6L4ZJR9-F1
#
_cell.length_a   1.000
_cell.length_b   1.000
_cell.length_c   1.000
_cell.angle_alpha   90.00
_cell.angle_beta   90.00
_cell.angle_gamma   90.00
#
_symmetry.space_group_name_H-M   'P 1'
#
loop_
_entity.id
_entity.type
_entity.pdbx_description
1 polymer ?
#
loop_
_entity_poly.entity_id
_entity_poly.type
_entity_poly.pdbx_seq_one_letter_code
_entity_poly.pdbx_strand_id
1 'polypeptide(L)'
;LKGMKSIKPELKAVAVARPQVISGWDFDQNCAKPTRRLAPAGTVFFLKFEPQSDKEVIKKWVESIWLNSVSDDQQSRLDGFGIAILGTWSDKNEQMQMEVEQ
;
A
#
# COMPACT_ATOMS: atom_id res chain seq x y z
N LEU A 1 -9.82 -12.99 2.21
CA LEU A 1 -9.88 -12.36 3.55
C LEU A 1 -11.22 -12.63 4.28
N LYS A 2 -11.73 -13.87 4.31
CA LYS A 2 -12.91 -14.24 5.12
C LYS A 2 -12.43 -14.94 6.39
N GLY A 3 -12.72 -14.37 7.57
CA GLY A 3 -12.41 -14.97 8.87
C GLY A 3 -11.54 -14.15 9.82
N MET A 4 -10.95 -13.04 9.38
CA MET A 4 -10.29 -12.10 10.29
C MET A 4 -11.33 -11.12 10.85
N LYS A 5 -11.27 -10.80 12.15
CA LYS A 5 -11.90 -9.57 12.68
C LYS A 5 -11.50 -8.45 11.72
N SER A 6 -12.48 -7.84 11.05
CA SER A 6 -12.23 -6.79 10.07
C SER A 6 -11.62 -5.61 10.82
N ILE A 7 -10.33 -5.41 10.67
CA ILE A 7 -9.71 -4.16 11.08
C ILE A 7 -10.04 -3.10 10.03
N LYS A 8 -10.42 -1.91 10.49
CA LYS A 8 -10.74 -0.77 9.64
C LYS A 8 -9.75 0.34 9.96
N PRO A 9 -8.60 0.42 9.26
CA PRO A 9 -7.71 1.56 9.38
C PRO A 9 -8.42 2.82 8.87
N GLU A 10 -8.21 3.93 9.58
CA GLU A 10 -8.65 5.26 9.17
C GLU A 10 -7.54 5.95 8.38
N LEU A 11 -7.85 6.45 7.19
CA LEU A 11 -6.90 7.22 6.39
C LEU A 11 -6.81 8.65 6.92
N LYS A 12 -5.61 9.05 7.35
CA LYS A 12 -5.35 10.39 7.92
C LYS A 12 -4.78 11.38 6.91
N ALA A 13 -3.89 10.90 6.05
CA ALA A 13 -3.27 11.73 5.03
C ALA A 13 -2.76 10.86 3.88
N VAL A 14 -2.51 11.51 2.74
CA VAL A 14 -1.87 10.88 1.59
C VAL A 14 -0.83 11.85 1.03
N ALA A 15 0.41 11.39 0.90
CA ALA A 15 1.42 12.06 0.09
C ALA A 15 1.40 11.42 -1.30
N VAL A 16 0.79 12.12 -2.27
CA VAL A 16 0.59 11.60 -3.64
C VAL A 16 0.96 12.68 -4.65
N ALA A 17 1.73 12.29 -5.67
CA ALA A 17 2.02 13.16 -6.80
C ALA A 17 0.92 13.10 -7.87
N ARG A 18 1.15 13.72 -9.02
CA ARG A 18 0.20 13.63 -10.13
C ARG A 18 0.00 12.16 -10.55
N PRO A 19 -1.25 11.74 -10.84
CA PRO A 19 -1.52 10.38 -11.27
C PRO A 19 -0.72 10.00 -12.52
N GLN A 20 -0.18 8.79 -12.54
CA GLN A 20 0.46 8.22 -13.72
C GLN A 20 -0.61 7.60 -14.63
N VAL A 21 -0.66 8.07 -15.87
CA VAL A 21 -1.54 7.50 -16.90
C VAL A 21 -0.73 6.45 -17.65
N ILE A 22 -1.13 5.19 -17.53
CA ILE A 22 -0.47 4.10 -18.22
C ILE A 22 -1.46 3.33 -19.11
N SER A 23 -0.97 2.87 -20.23
CA SER A 23 -1.58 1.80 -21.01
C SER A 23 -0.48 0.76 -21.29
N GLY A 24 -0.78 -0.19 -22.16
CA GLY A 24 0.21 -1.12 -22.68
C GLY A 24 -0.29 -1.72 -23.98
N TRP A 25 0.46 -2.67 -24.53
CA TRP A 25 0.02 -3.47 -25.67
C TRP A 25 -0.37 -4.86 -25.18
N ASP A 26 -1.52 -5.35 -25.62
CA ASP A 26 -1.92 -6.74 -25.48
C ASP A 26 -1.45 -7.51 -26.70
N PHE A 27 -0.47 -8.40 -26.52
CA PHE A 27 0.10 -9.18 -27.62
C PHE A 27 -0.82 -10.31 -28.09
N ASP A 28 -1.70 -10.82 -27.22
CA ASP A 28 -2.62 -11.91 -27.55
C ASP A 28 -3.79 -11.37 -28.39
N GLN A 29 -4.34 -10.23 -27.97
CA GLN A 29 -5.43 -9.57 -28.71
C GLN A 29 -4.95 -8.59 -29.79
N ASN A 30 -3.64 -8.38 -29.90
CA ASN A 30 -2.98 -7.45 -30.81
C ASN A 30 -3.62 -6.05 -30.80
N CYS A 31 -3.89 -5.53 -29.61
CA CYS A 31 -4.57 -4.26 -29.40
C CYS A 31 -4.01 -3.50 -28.20
N ALA A 32 -4.39 -2.21 -28.07
CA ALA A 32 -4.00 -1.42 -26.91
C ALA A 32 -4.78 -1.86 -25.65
N LYS A 33 -4.07 -2.05 -24.53
CA LYS A 33 -4.70 -2.29 -23.22
C LYS A 33 -5.47 -1.04 -22.77
N PRO A 34 -6.57 -1.20 -22.00
CA PRO A 34 -7.30 -0.09 -21.44
C PRO A 34 -6.40 0.85 -20.63
N THR A 35 -6.51 2.15 -20.91
CA THR A 35 -5.78 3.19 -20.18
C THR A 35 -6.23 3.24 -18.72
N ARG A 36 -5.27 3.27 -17.80
CA ARG A 36 -5.50 3.34 -16.34
C ARG A 36 -4.83 4.58 -15.76
N ARG A 37 -5.45 5.17 -14.75
CA ARG A 37 -4.86 6.22 -13.91
C ARG A 37 -4.43 5.59 -12.60
N LEU A 38 -3.14 5.65 -12.30
CA LEU A 38 -2.55 5.03 -11.12
C LEU A 38 -1.95 6.07 -10.17
N ALA A 39 -1.96 5.74 -8.88
CA ALA A 39 -1.10 6.42 -7.93
C ALA A 39 0.38 6.10 -8.29
N PRO A 40 1.25 7.10 -8.39
CA PRO A 40 2.66 6.87 -8.72
C PRO A 40 3.37 6.07 -7.63
N ALA A 41 4.44 5.37 -8.01
CA ALA A 41 5.39 4.81 -7.04
C ALA A 41 5.90 5.91 -6.10
N GLY A 42 6.03 5.57 -4.81
CA GLY A 42 6.35 6.54 -3.76
C GLY A 42 5.13 7.25 -3.16
N THR A 43 3.91 6.90 -3.58
CA THR A 43 2.71 7.34 -2.86
C THR A 43 2.69 6.75 -1.45
N VAL A 44 2.47 7.59 -0.43
CA VAL A 44 2.41 7.16 0.97
C VAL A 44 1.01 7.43 1.54
N PHE A 45 0.40 6.39 2.13
CA PHE A 45 -0.88 6.49 2.84
C PHE A 45 -0.61 6.42 4.35
N PHE A 46 -0.99 7.47 5.08
CA PHE A 46 -0.88 7.51 6.53
C PHE A 46 -2.16 6.96 7.16
N LEU A 47 -2.06 5.78 7.75
CA LEU A 47 -3.19 5.07 8.36
C LEU A 47 -3.09 5.10 9.89
N LYS A 48 -4.24 5.23 10.55
CA LYS A 48 -4.36 5.13 12.00
C LYS A 48 -5.34 4.02 12.36
N PHE A 49 -4.97 3.20 13.33
CA PHE A 49 -5.85 2.20 13.93
C PHE A 49 -6.54 2.76 15.16
N GLU A 50 -7.75 2.27 15.46
CA GLU A 50 -8.44 2.63 16.70
C GLU A 50 -7.63 2.18 17.92
N PRO A 51 -7.56 2.97 19.01
CA PRO A 51 -6.74 2.63 20.20
C PRO A 51 -7.05 1.26 20.81
N GLN A 52 -8.30 0.79 20.70
CA GLN A 52 -8.74 -0.51 21.23
C GLN A 52 -8.57 -1.67 20.22
N SER A 53 -7.92 -1.43 19.08
CA SER A 53 -7.69 -2.47 18.07
C SER A 53 -6.81 -3.60 18.61
N ASP A 54 -7.21 -4.84 18.32
CA ASP A 54 -6.50 -6.04 18.72
C ASP A 54 -5.14 -6.13 18.01
N LYS A 55 -4.06 -6.22 18.79
CA LYS A 55 -2.68 -6.24 18.28
C LYS A 55 -2.41 -7.42 17.36
N GLU A 56 -2.99 -8.59 17.62
CA GLU A 56 -2.80 -9.77 16.78
C GLU A 56 -3.51 -9.62 15.43
N VAL A 57 -4.64 -8.91 15.42
CA VAL A 57 -5.36 -8.59 14.18
C VAL A 57 -4.58 -7.56 13.37
N ILE A 58 -4.02 -6.53 14.00
CA ILE A 58 -3.13 -5.56 13.34
C ILE A 58 -1.93 -6.29 12.73
N LYS A 59 -1.28 -7.17 13.49
CA LYS A 59 -0.12 -7.92 13.01
C LYS A 59 -0.42 -8.74 11.75
N LYS A 60 -1.52 -9.51 11.76
CA LYS A 60 -1.95 -10.28 10.58
C LYS A 60 -2.27 -9.40 9.38
N TRP A 61 -2.86 -8.22 9.63
CA TRP A 61 -3.13 -7.25 8.57
C TRP A 61 -1.83 -6.70 7.96
N VAL A 62 -0.86 -6.33 8.81
CA VAL A 62 0.48 -5.87 8.38
C VAL A 62 1.17 -6.94 7.54
N GLU A 63 1.20 -8.19 8.03
CA GLU A 63 1.79 -9.33 7.32
C GLU A 63 1.12 -9.58 5.96
N SER A 64 -0.19 -9.36 5.86
CA SER A 64 -0.93 -9.54 4.61
C SER A 64 -0.63 -8.48 3.54
N ILE A 65 -0.09 -7.33 3.92
CA ILE A 65 0.20 -6.20 3.02
C ILE A 65 1.69 -6.08 2.74
N TRP A 66 2.55 -6.41 3.71
CA TRP A 66 4.00 -6.33 3.56
C TRP A 66 4.48 -7.09 2.33
N LEU A 67 5.07 -6.37 1.35
CA LEU A 67 5.56 -6.91 0.08
C LEU A 67 4.49 -7.66 -0.73
N ASN A 68 3.21 -7.37 -0.49
CA ASN A 68 2.08 -7.91 -1.21
C ASN A 68 1.35 -6.80 -1.98
N SER A 69 0.65 -7.18 -3.05
CA SER A 69 -0.13 -6.23 -3.83
C SER A 69 -1.47 -5.91 -3.17
N VAL A 70 -1.78 -4.62 -3.04
CA VAL A 70 -3.08 -4.11 -2.54
C VAL A 70 -4.09 -3.85 -3.66
N SER A 71 -3.79 -4.20 -4.91
CA SER A 71 -4.71 -4.02 -6.03
C SER A 71 -5.89 -5.00 -5.98
N ASP A 72 -7.10 -4.51 -6.26
CA ASP A 72 -8.34 -5.30 -6.20
C ASP A 72 -8.43 -6.36 -7.29
N ASP A 73 -8.08 -6.03 -8.53
CA ASP A 73 -8.16 -6.95 -9.66
C ASP A 73 -6.94 -7.87 -9.76
N GLN A 74 -7.19 -9.13 -10.11
CA GLN A 74 -6.15 -10.15 -10.19
C GLN A 74 -5.06 -9.80 -11.21
N GLN A 75 -5.44 -9.25 -12.36
CA GLN A 75 -4.47 -8.93 -13.40
C GLN A 75 -3.51 -7.85 -12.95
N SER A 76 -3.99 -6.77 -12.30
CA SER A 76 -3.09 -5.75 -11.75
C SER A 76 -2.08 -6.32 -10.75
N ARG A 77 -2.48 -7.30 -9.93
CA ARG A 77 -1.55 -7.97 -9.01
C ARG A 77 -0.48 -8.77 -9.76
N LEU A 78 -0.87 -9.50 -10.80
CA LEU A 78 0.05 -10.29 -11.63
C LEU A 78 1.00 -9.40 -12.45
N ASP A 79 0.53 -8.23 -12.87
CA ASP A 79 1.33 -7.23 -13.57
C ASP A 79 2.29 -6.46 -12.64
N GLY A 80 2.25 -6.73 -11.32
CA GLY A 80 3.14 -6.12 -10.32
C GLY A 80 2.70 -4.76 -9.79
N PHE A 81 1.46 -4.34 -10.05
CA PHE A 81 0.94 -3.10 -9.49
C PHE A 81 0.62 -3.23 -8.01
N GLY A 82 0.63 -2.08 -7.31
CA GLY A 82 0.10 -1.98 -5.95
C GLY A 82 0.92 -2.70 -4.88
N ILE A 83 2.18 -3.07 -5.14
CA ILE A 83 3.06 -3.63 -4.10
C ILE A 83 3.33 -2.54 -3.06
N ALA A 84 3.05 -2.85 -1.79
CA ALA A 84 3.20 -1.91 -0.69
C ALA A 84 4.25 -2.36 0.33
N ILE A 85 4.92 -1.38 0.93
CA ILE A 85 5.81 -1.55 2.07
C ILE A 85 5.22 -0.73 3.20
N LEU A 86 5.31 -1.24 4.43
CA LEU A 86 4.75 -0.59 5.60
C LEU A 86 5.85 0.09 6.42
N GLY A 87 5.48 1.13 7.14
CA GLY A 87 6.36 1.82 8.08
C GLY A 87 5.53 2.36 9.23
N THR A 88 6.20 2.71 10.33
CA THR A 88 5.55 3.37 11.45
C THR A 88 5.72 4.88 11.33
N TRP A 89 4.69 5.61 11.74
CA TRP A 89 4.73 7.05 11.88
C TRP A 89 4.09 7.42 13.21
N SER A 90 4.53 8.52 13.81
CA SER A 90 3.98 9.00 15.07
C SER A 90 3.87 10.52 15.03
N ASP A 91 2.87 11.05 15.74
CA ASP A 91 2.68 12.50 15.91
C ASP A 91 3.75 13.11 16.84
N LYS A 92 4.58 12.26 17.48
CA LYS A 92 5.66 12.69 18.36
C LYS A 92 6.95 12.83 17.58
N ASN A 93 7.64 13.94 17.79
CA ASN A 93 8.96 14.20 17.26
C ASN A 93 10.00 13.38 18.05
N GLU A 94 10.04 12.07 17.81
CA GLU A 94 11.08 11.21 18.37
C GLU A 94 12.33 11.40 17.51
N GLN A 95 13.37 11.99 18.11
CA GLN A 95 14.65 12.21 17.44
C GLN A 95 15.22 10.85 16.97
N MET A 96 15.35 10.68 15.67
CA MET A 96 15.98 9.50 15.08
C MET A 96 17.47 9.49 15.48
N GLN A 97 17.84 8.61 16.42
CA GLN A 97 19.24 8.36 16.73
C GLN A 97 19.83 7.52 15.61
N MET A 98 20.77 8.09 14.85
CA MET A 98 21.57 7.33 13.89
C MET A 98 22.83 6.85 14.62
N GLU A 99 22.93 5.56 14.87
CA GLU A 99 24.23 4.94 15.20
C GLU A 99 25.07 4.94 13.92
N VAL A 100 26.09 5.81 13.90
CA VAL A 100 27.13 5.80 12.87
C VAL A 100 28.22 4.86 13.37
N GLU A 101 28.27 3.63 12.85
CA GLU A 101 29.46 2.78 12.96
C GLU A 101 30.60 3.43 12.15
N GLN A 102 31.74 3.65 12.82
CA GLN A 102 32.99 4.19 12.26
C GLN A 102 33.85 3.09 11.67
#